data_AF-A0A9Q5ST11-F1
#
_entry.id   AF-A0A9Q5ST11-F1
#
_cell.length_a   1.000
_cell.length_b   1.000
_cell.length_c   1.000
_cell.angle_alpha   90.00
_cell.angle_beta   90.00
_cell.angle_gamma   90.00
#
_symmetry.space_group_name_H-M   'P 1'
#
loop_
_entity.id
_entity.type
_entity.pdbx_description
1 polymer ?
#
loop_
_entity_poly.entity_id
_entity_poly.type
_entity_poly.pdbx_seq_one_letter_code
_entity_poly.pdbx_strand_id
1 'polypeptide(L)'
;MKLKMIFETILFCLCMISCADTEKEILPPVSDQPHDYTQLMNKTVEVPVGYNLEAEHKGDVVRIDYKTRDYAEGTGTVRTNTAYVYLPYGYDGNAERRYNVFYFVHGHYGTAASFFQDENGLLRNLLDHMVENGDMSPTIVVSPSYNYGNPTTNYADADPYCEALPQELVNDLMPVVESRYRTYSQSTDAAGLEASREHRAIGGFSMGAVTTWYALEHTLDYFKYFMPVSADCWSLGRFTGMNRPRETAEYLAGIVRNSSYAGNGFYIWAASGTSDSAYGETLVQIQAMAQLKDVFPVTNLTFHEKDGARHEFRPIAEYLYNALPFFFPNRQEGGTNSYEHLTTSNTVKDVIEHKAFAGFGRFILPAERSYNDNMTLQNVESILPYHNYITGERAVETINTMIDYVHDGNKLFYDIYSDADKQADSRKNNTGLFFFRGEPGKPFAIVCPGGGFSYVGAIHEGFPLDIALSKMGYNAFSIQYRTGGAQVACEDLAGAIDFIMRHAEELQVSTDDYSLWGGSAGARMAAYLGSYGTQGFISAVHPRPATVVMGYTGHSDYTRNDPPTYVVIGDNDAIASASVMRQRVKNLQAIGIDAEFHLFPNLRHGFGLGIGTSAEGWEKDAVAFWEKYISRKK
;
A
#
# COMPACT_ATOMS: atom_id res chain seq x y z
N MET A 1 57.72 -16.15 45.88
CA MET A 1 58.75 -16.33 44.82
C MET A 1 58.53 -15.25 43.76
N LYS A 2 59.55 -14.82 42.98
CA LYS A 2 59.44 -13.67 42.05
C LYS A 2 58.88 -14.08 40.67
N LEU A 3 57.81 -13.41 40.22
CA LEU A 3 57.67 -12.69 38.93
C LEU A 3 56.27 -12.01 38.95
N LYS A 4 56.19 -10.68 39.06
CA LYS A 4 55.96 -9.69 37.97
C LYS A 4 54.61 -9.90 37.25
N MET A 5 53.65 -8.98 37.40
CA MET A 5 53.48 -7.70 36.66
C MET A 5 53.11 -7.96 35.19
N ILE A 6 52.14 -7.28 34.57
CA ILE A 6 51.81 -5.83 34.55
C ILE A 6 50.26 -5.66 34.67
N PHE A 7 49.68 -4.78 35.51
CA PHE A 7 49.62 -3.29 35.47
C PHE A 7 48.77 -2.74 34.31
N GLU A 8 48.04 -1.61 34.34
CA GLU A 8 47.55 -0.67 35.39
C GLU A 8 46.44 0.22 34.71
N THR A 9 45.55 1.03 35.30
CA THR A 9 44.67 1.05 36.51
C THR A 9 43.69 2.27 36.32
N ILE A 10 43.17 2.88 37.40
CA ILE A 10 42.94 4.35 37.56
C ILE A 10 41.61 4.95 37.01
N LEU A 11 40.87 5.82 37.73
CA LEU A 11 40.84 6.14 39.19
C LEU A 11 39.62 7.02 39.58
N PHE A 12 39.08 6.84 40.80
CA PHE A 12 38.40 7.78 41.74
C PHE A 12 37.27 8.73 41.23
N CYS A 13 36.09 8.80 41.85
CA CYS A 13 35.73 9.31 43.21
C CYS A 13 35.88 10.83 43.43
N LEU A 14 34.80 11.51 43.88
CA LEU A 14 34.83 12.48 45.00
C LEU A 14 33.42 12.99 45.45
N CYS A 15 33.31 13.24 46.76
CA CYS A 15 32.36 14.12 47.50
C CYS A 15 30.84 13.83 47.63
N MET A 16 30.33 14.20 48.82
CA MET A 16 28.91 14.39 49.21
C MET A 16 28.71 15.81 49.78
N ILE A 17 27.46 16.16 50.15
CA ILE A 17 26.88 17.35 50.86
C ILE A 17 25.76 17.91 49.97
N SER A 18 24.49 17.52 50.14
CA SER A 18 23.48 17.98 51.14
C SER A 18 23.07 19.46 50.98
N CYS A 19 21.79 19.86 51.03
CA CYS A 19 20.57 19.11 51.37
C CYS A 19 19.31 19.89 50.95
N ALA A 20 18.22 19.17 50.61
CA ALA A 20 16.80 19.58 50.66
C ALA A 20 16.31 20.82 49.86
N ASP A 21 15.07 20.88 49.38
CA ASP A 21 14.09 19.84 49.02
C ASP A 21 13.05 20.47 48.07
N THR A 22 12.57 19.72 47.08
CA THR A 22 11.24 19.92 46.47
C THR A 22 10.88 18.68 45.67
N GLU A 23 9.66 18.16 45.86
CA GLU A 23 9.27 16.86 45.34
C GLU A 23 9.09 16.89 43.82
N LYS A 24 9.82 16.02 43.11
CA LYS A 24 9.42 15.55 41.79
C LYS A 24 8.64 14.26 41.97
N GLU A 25 7.37 14.24 41.56
CA GLU A 25 6.67 12.99 41.35
C GLU A 25 7.41 12.20 40.26
N ILE A 26 7.88 11.01 40.63
CA ILE A 26 8.55 10.10 39.70
C ILE A 26 7.44 9.35 38.95
N LEU A 27 7.21 9.74 37.70
CA LEU A 27 6.36 8.97 36.78
C LEU A 27 6.86 7.51 36.75
N PRO A 28 5.97 6.51 36.82
CA PRO A 28 6.38 5.12 36.72
C PRO A 28 7.01 4.86 35.34
N PRO A 29 7.99 3.94 35.24
CA PRO A 29 8.63 3.64 33.97
C PRO A 29 7.59 3.12 32.96
N VAL A 30 7.65 3.65 31.73
CA VAL A 30 6.90 3.12 30.59
C VAL A 30 7.27 1.64 30.45
N SER A 31 6.26 0.77 30.34
CA SER A 31 6.48 -0.68 30.32
C SER A 31 7.10 -1.12 29.01
N ASP A 32 8.28 -1.73 29.06
CA ASP A 32 8.84 -2.49 27.94
C ASP A 32 7.89 -3.65 27.56
N GLN A 33 7.10 -3.43 26.52
CA GLN A 33 6.36 -4.43 25.77
C GLN A 33 6.63 -4.18 24.29
N PRO A 34 7.29 -5.11 23.58
CA PRO A 34 7.50 -4.98 22.14
C PRO A 34 6.19 -5.26 21.40
N HIS A 35 5.33 -4.24 21.32
CA HIS A 35 4.24 -4.21 20.37
C HIS A 35 4.84 -4.04 18.96
N ASP A 36 4.47 -4.93 18.04
CA ASP A 36 5.09 -4.99 16.73
C ASP A 36 4.56 -3.88 15.80
N TYR A 37 5.19 -2.71 15.90
CA TYR A 37 4.94 -1.55 15.06
C TYR A 37 5.78 -1.55 13.76
N THR A 38 6.47 -2.65 13.42
CA THR A 38 7.42 -2.66 12.27
C THR A 38 6.76 -2.35 10.92
N GLN A 39 5.46 -2.60 10.77
CA GLN A 39 4.68 -2.27 9.56
C GLN A 39 4.20 -0.80 9.49
N LEU A 40 4.31 -0.04 10.58
CA LEU A 40 3.91 1.38 10.67
C LEU A 40 5.09 2.33 10.37
N MET A 41 6.29 1.91 10.75
CA MET A 41 7.52 2.70 10.78
C MET A 41 8.30 2.54 9.47
N ASN A 42 8.52 3.65 8.76
CA ASN A 42 9.22 3.70 7.48
C ASN A 42 10.43 4.64 7.57
N LYS A 43 11.47 4.40 6.75
CA LYS A 43 12.58 5.34 6.56
C LYS A 43 12.38 6.15 5.28
N THR A 44 12.69 7.44 5.32
CA THR A 44 12.73 8.26 4.11
C THR A 44 13.94 7.93 3.24
N VAL A 45 13.77 8.05 1.93
CA VAL A 45 14.85 8.00 0.93
C VAL A 45 15.43 9.42 0.76
N GLU A 46 16.75 9.54 0.72
CA GLU A 46 17.43 10.83 0.51
C GLU A 46 17.06 11.48 -0.83
N VAL A 47 16.89 12.81 -0.83
CA VAL A 47 16.59 13.57 -2.05
C VAL A 47 17.75 13.47 -3.06
N PRO A 48 17.49 13.21 -4.36
CA PRO A 48 18.53 13.10 -5.38
C PRO A 48 19.48 14.30 -5.45
N VAL A 49 20.77 14.00 -5.64
CA VAL A 49 21.84 15.00 -5.69
C VAL A 49 21.63 15.95 -6.87
N GLY A 50 21.34 17.22 -6.57
CA GLY A 50 21.09 18.27 -7.55
C GLY A 50 19.70 18.90 -7.46
N TYR A 51 18.73 18.26 -6.79
CA TYR A 51 17.35 18.78 -6.69
C TYR A 51 17.24 20.06 -5.85
N ASN A 52 18.29 20.43 -5.12
CA ASN A 52 18.43 21.71 -4.44
C ASN A 52 18.92 22.85 -5.36
N LEU A 53 19.38 22.54 -6.57
CA LEU A 53 19.79 23.50 -7.60
C LEU A 53 18.60 23.84 -8.51
N GLU A 54 18.68 24.93 -9.27
CA GLU A 54 17.64 25.26 -10.23
C GLU A 54 17.54 24.20 -11.36
N ALA A 55 16.33 23.74 -11.66
CA ALA A 55 16.01 22.88 -12.80
C ALA A 55 16.05 23.63 -14.14
N GLU A 56 15.96 22.91 -15.26
CA GLU A 56 15.78 23.51 -16.60
C GLU A 56 14.31 23.96 -16.79
N HIS A 57 13.36 23.14 -16.35
CA HIS A 57 11.92 23.30 -16.50
C HIS A 57 11.28 23.82 -15.20
N LYS A 58 11.24 25.14 -15.03
CA LYS A 58 10.82 25.81 -13.78
C LYS A 58 9.33 26.17 -13.74
N GLY A 59 8.68 25.95 -12.60
CA GLY A 59 7.33 26.43 -12.32
C GLY A 59 7.29 27.91 -11.88
N ASP A 60 6.12 28.52 -12.03
CA ASP A 60 5.87 29.92 -11.68
C ASP A 60 5.30 30.06 -10.27
N VAL A 61 5.89 30.93 -9.45
CA VAL A 61 5.42 31.23 -8.08
C VAL A 61 4.71 32.59 -8.05
N VAL A 62 3.40 32.58 -7.84
CA VAL A 62 2.53 33.76 -7.88
C VAL A 62 2.02 34.10 -6.47
N ARG A 63 2.15 35.36 -6.04
CA ARG A 63 1.52 35.86 -4.81
C ARG A 63 0.03 36.15 -5.04
N ILE A 64 -0.80 35.77 -4.08
CA ILE A 64 -2.22 36.13 -4.00
C ILE A 64 -2.52 36.79 -2.67
N ASP A 65 -3.01 38.02 -2.72
CA ASP A 65 -3.69 38.66 -1.59
C ASP A 65 -5.19 38.44 -1.74
N TYR A 66 -5.84 37.96 -0.67
CA TYR A 66 -7.25 37.59 -0.67
C TYR A 66 -8.01 38.21 0.51
N LYS A 67 -9.33 38.31 0.38
CA LYS A 67 -10.21 38.74 1.46
C LYS A 67 -10.72 37.53 2.21
N THR A 68 -10.77 37.68 3.52
CA THR A 68 -11.17 36.64 4.48
C THR A 68 -11.59 37.32 5.78
N ARG A 69 -11.80 36.56 6.85
CA ARG A 69 -12.37 37.00 8.13
C ARG A 69 -11.46 36.62 9.28
N ASP A 70 -11.67 37.23 10.43
CA ASP A 70 -11.10 36.74 11.67
C ASP A 70 -11.88 35.52 12.17
N TYR A 71 -11.32 34.34 11.96
CA TYR A 71 -11.86 33.06 12.45
C TYR A 71 -11.34 32.74 13.85
N ALA A 72 -10.09 33.10 14.18
CA ALA A 72 -9.45 32.80 15.46
C ALA A 72 -10.10 33.48 16.68
N GLU A 73 -10.53 34.74 16.56
CA GLU A 73 -11.35 35.40 17.59
C GLU A 73 -12.86 35.25 17.33
N GLY A 74 -13.26 34.60 16.23
CA GLY A 74 -14.66 34.44 15.80
C GLY A 74 -15.40 35.74 15.50
N THR A 75 -14.72 36.90 15.46
CA THR A 75 -15.38 38.21 15.33
C THR A 75 -15.96 38.45 13.92
N GLY A 76 -15.54 37.67 12.92
CA GLY A 76 -15.94 37.83 11.53
C GLY A 76 -15.39 39.09 10.86
N THR A 77 -14.49 39.83 11.53
CA THR A 77 -13.87 41.07 11.05
C THR A 77 -13.18 40.84 9.71
N VAL A 78 -13.53 41.62 8.69
CA VAL A 78 -12.95 41.45 7.34
C VAL A 78 -11.48 41.87 7.32
N ARG A 79 -10.61 40.92 6.99
CA ARG A 79 -9.15 41.08 6.88
C ARG A 79 -8.66 40.87 5.45
N THR A 80 -7.39 41.13 5.22
CA THR A 80 -6.66 40.64 4.04
C THR A 80 -5.63 39.63 4.54
N ASN A 81 -5.48 38.50 3.87
CA ASN A 81 -4.37 37.57 4.09
C ASN A 81 -3.64 37.32 2.75
N THR A 82 -2.46 36.71 2.81
CA THR A 82 -1.59 36.44 1.66
C THR A 82 -1.26 34.95 1.59
N ALA A 83 -1.32 34.40 0.39
CA ALA A 83 -0.82 33.07 0.04
C ALA A 83 0.13 33.17 -1.16
N TYR A 84 0.97 32.15 -1.35
CA TYR A 84 1.75 31.96 -2.57
C TYR A 84 1.31 30.66 -3.26
N VAL A 85 1.20 30.69 -4.59
CA VAL A 85 0.77 29.55 -5.42
C VAL A 85 1.85 29.24 -6.44
N TYR A 86 2.36 28.02 -6.40
CA TYR A 86 3.22 27.43 -7.42
C TYR A 86 2.37 26.77 -8.50
N LEU A 87 2.67 27.10 -9.75
CA LEU A 87 2.14 26.46 -10.94
C LEU A 87 3.28 25.64 -11.57
N PRO A 88 3.12 24.33 -11.78
CA PRO A 88 4.19 23.49 -12.32
C PRO A 88 4.58 23.91 -13.75
N TYR A 89 5.80 23.58 -14.16
CA TYR A 89 6.26 23.90 -15.52
C TYR A 89 5.28 23.41 -16.58
N GLY A 90 5.06 24.23 -17.61
CA GLY A 90 4.13 23.92 -18.70
C GLY A 90 2.65 24.04 -18.33
N TYR A 91 2.31 24.65 -17.19
CA TYR A 91 0.92 24.86 -16.74
C TYR A 91 -0.02 25.36 -17.85
N ASP A 92 0.37 26.41 -18.59
CA ASP A 92 -0.43 26.97 -19.70
C ASP A 92 -0.22 26.27 -21.06
N GLY A 93 0.59 25.21 -21.12
CA GLY A 93 0.78 24.40 -22.32
C GLY A 93 -0.40 23.49 -22.66
N ASN A 94 -1.30 23.21 -21.70
CA ASN A 94 -2.52 22.43 -21.92
C ASN A 94 -3.69 23.01 -21.12
N ALA A 95 -4.66 23.60 -21.83
CA ALA A 95 -5.86 24.21 -21.24
C ALA A 95 -6.85 23.20 -20.66
N GLU A 96 -6.82 21.94 -21.09
CA GLU A 96 -7.70 20.89 -20.58
C GLU A 96 -7.11 20.14 -19.38
N ARG A 97 -5.80 20.22 -19.16
CA ARG A 97 -5.15 19.57 -18.02
C ARG A 97 -5.68 20.15 -16.70
N ARG A 98 -6.05 19.25 -15.79
CA ARG A 98 -6.36 19.57 -14.40
C ARG A 98 -5.22 19.11 -13.50
N TYR A 99 -5.00 19.81 -12.41
CA TYR A 99 -3.87 19.62 -11.51
C TYR A 99 -4.37 19.28 -10.11
N ASN A 100 -3.66 18.39 -9.42
CA ASN A 100 -3.87 18.16 -7.99
C ASN A 100 -3.47 19.43 -7.21
N VAL A 101 -3.91 19.55 -5.94
CA VAL A 101 -3.56 20.69 -5.10
C VAL A 101 -3.01 20.25 -3.74
N PHE A 102 -1.83 20.77 -3.39
CA PHE A 102 -1.23 20.58 -2.07
C PHE A 102 -1.17 21.91 -1.32
N TYR A 103 -1.73 21.95 -0.11
CA TYR A 103 -1.66 23.11 0.79
C TYR A 103 -0.62 22.84 1.88
N PHE A 104 0.50 23.58 1.90
CA PHE A 104 1.56 23.38 2.89
C PHE A 104 1.69 24.55 3.87
N VAL A 105 1.48 24.28 5.15
CA VAL A 105 1.52 25.27 6.23
C VAL A 105 2.92 25.35 6.85
N HIS A 106 3.46 26.55 6.95
CA HIS A 106 4.80 26.81 7.49
C HIS A 106 4.90 26.59 9.01
N GLY A 107 6.12 26.32 9.50
CA GLY A 107 6.42 26.31 10.94
C GLY A 107 6.37 27.68 11.60
N HIS A 108 6.64 27.73 12.90
CA HIS A 108 6.74 29.00 13.63
C HIS A 108 7.89 29.87 13.09
N TYR A 109 7.79 31.20 13.26
CA TYR A 109 8.58 32.24 12.58
C TYR A 109 8.49 32.29 11.04
N GLY A 110 8.00 31.23 10.37
CA GLY A 110 7.74 31.21 8.94
C GLY A 110 6.57 32.10 8.52
N THR A 111 6.43 32.27 7.20
CA THR A 111 5.28 32.96 6.56
C THR A 111 4.86 32.24 5.28
N ALA A 112 3.76 32.68 4.64
CA ALA A 112 3.35 32.18 3.33
C ALA A 112 4.46 32.25 2.25
N ALA A 113 5.45 33.15 2.40
CA ALA A 113 6.59 33.26 1.50
C ALA A 113 7.69 32.20 1.74
N SER A 114 7.82 31.70 2.98
CA SER A 114 8.95 30.87 3.43
C SER A 114 9.18 29.65 2.56
N PHE A 115 8.11 28.90 2.25
CA PHE A 115 8.18 27.67 1.46
C PHE A 115 8.91 27.86 0.12
N PHE A 116 8.71 29.00 -0.55
CA PHE A 116 9.27 29.27 -1.88
C PHE A 116 10.55 30.13 -1.88
N GLN A 117 10.94 30.72 -0.73
CA GLN A 117 12.03 31.70 -0.66
C GLN A 117 13.18 31.26 0.26
N ASP A 118 12.88 30.52 1.33
CA ASP A 118 13.89 30.13 2.30
C ASP A 118 14.91 29.16 1.69
N GLU A 119 16.15 29.25 2.18
CA GLU A 119 17.31 28.50 1.67
C GLU A 119 17.60 28.65 0.17
N ASN A 120 17.28 29.81 -0.40
CA ASN A 120 17.36 30.13 -1.84
C ASN A 120 16.33 29.36 -2.68
N GLY A 121 15.14 29.10 -2.12
CA GLY A 121 14.05 28.43 -2.80
C GLY A 121 14.20 26.91 -2.85
N LEU A 122 14.77 26.30 -1.81
CA LEU A 122 15.06 24.86 -1.75
C LEU A 122 13.84 23.98 -2.13
N LEU A 123 12.66 24.28 -1.58
CA LEU A 123 11.46 23.48 -1.84
C LEU A 123 10.80 23.81 -3.20
N ARG A 124 11.05 25.01 -3.76
CA ARG A 124 10.67 25.32 -5.16
C ARG A 124 11.51 24.48 -6.12
N ASN A 125 12.83 24.49 -5.95
CA ASN A 125 13.75 23.72 -6.77
C ASN A 125 13.42 22.22 -6.72
N LEU A 126 13.10 21.70 -5.52
CA LEU A 126 12.61 20.34 -5.35
C LEU A 126 11.37 20.05 -6.22
N LEU A 127 10.33 20.89 -6.13
CA LEU A 127 9.11 20.71 -6.93
C LEU A 127 9.39 20.77 -8.43
N ASP A 128 10.24 21.70 -8.87
CA ASP A 128 10.67 21.81 -10.27
C ASP A 128 11.33 20.51 -10.75
N HIS A 129 12.28 19.96 -9.98
CA HIS A 129 12.96 18.71 -10.31
C HIS A 129 12.04 17.48 -10.26
N MET A 130 11.15 17.38 -9.27
CA MET A 130 10.20 16.27 -9.17
C MET A 130 9.16 16.27 -10.30
N VAL A 131 8.84 17.45 -10.84
CA VAL A 131 7.99 17.62 -12.03
C VAL A 131 8.76 17.38 -13.34
N GLU A 132 10.00 17.85 -13.43
CA GLU A 132 10.89 17.69 -14.60
C GLU A 132 11.28 16.22 -14.84
N ASN A 133 11.73 15.53 -13.80
CA ASN A 133 12.11 14.12 -13.85
C ASN A 133 10.89 13.19 -13.78
N GLY A 134 9.75 13.72 -13.30
CA GLY A 134 8.49 13.00 -13.27
C GLY A 134 8.36 12.00 -12.12
N ASP A 135 8.88 12.34 -10.94
CA ASP A 135 8.64 11.57 -9.70
C ASP A 135 7.18 11.70 -9.24
N MET A 136 6.59 12.89 -9.40
CA MET A 136 5.21 13.20 -9.03
C MET A 136 4.44 13.79 -10.21
N SER A 137 3.10 13.65 -10.19
CA SER A 137 2.25 14.34 -11.15
C SER A 137 2.36 15.86 -10.92
N PRO A 138 2.49 16.67 -11.98
CA PRO A 138 2.36 18.12 -11.93
C PRO A 138 1.18 18.56 -11.05
N THR A 139 1.51 19.30 -9.99
CA THR A 139 0.62 19.63 -8.88
C THR A 139 0.76 21.11 -8.56
N ILE A 140 -0.36 21.77 -8.26
CA ILE A 140 -0.37 23.15 -7.78
C ILE A 140 -0.05 23.12 -6.27
N VAL A 141 0.95 23.88 -5.84
CA VAL A 141 1.33 23.93 -4.41
C VAL A 141 1.02 25.31 -3.85
N VAL A 142 0.24 25.35 -2.78
CA VAL A 142 -0.23 26.57 -2.11
C VAL A 142 0.42 26.67 -0.74
N SER A 143 1.09 27.79 -0.48
CA SER A 143 1.64 28.14 0.83
C SER A 143 0.79 29.26 1.45
N PRO A 144 -0.19 28.92 2.31
CA PRO A 144 -0.96 29.89 3.11
C PRO A 144 -0.18 30.37 4.34
N SER A 145 -0.82 31.21 5.17
CA SER A 145 -0.25 31.69 6.44
C SER A 145 -1.34 31.82 7.50
N TYR A 146 -1.17 31.18 8.66
CA TYR A 146 -2.00 31.45 9.84
C TYR A 146 -1.63 32.77 10.52
N ASN A 147 -0.46 33.36 10.25
CA ASN A 147 -0.05 34.60 10.92
C ASN A 147 -1.05 35.72 10.62
N TYR A 148 -1.78 36.17 11.64
CA TYR A 148 -2.74 37.27 11.51
C TYR A 148 -2.08 38.67 11.47
N GLY A 149 -0.81 38.74 11.07
CA GLY A 149 0.04 39.91 10.98
C GLY A 149 1.50 39.48 10.93
N ASN A 150 2.31 39.97 11.88
CA ASN A 150 3.58 39.33 12.19
C ASN A 150 3.35 37.99 12.94
N PRO A 151 4.30 37.04 12.91
CA PRO A 151 4.27 35.88 13.78
C PRO A 151 4.18 36.25 15.27
N THR A 152 3.57 35.37 16.06
CA THR A 152 3.52 35.50 17.53
C THR A 152 4.93 35.42 18.13
N THR A 153 5.12 35.93 19.36
CA THR A 153 6.45 35.88 20.02
C THR A 153 6.80 34.48 20.52
N ASN A 154 5.79 33.64 20.75
CA ASN A 154 5.90 32.27 21.24
C ASN A 154 5.05 31.36 20.33
N TYR A 155 5.60 30.21 19.95
CA TYR A 155 4.97 29.25 19.04
C TYR A 155 3.64 28.72 19.60
N ALA A 156 3.58 28.47 20.90
CA ALA A 156 2.38 28.00 21.57
C ALA A 156 1.21 28.99 21.41
N ASP A 157 1.47 30.29 21.27
CA ASP A 157 0.43 31.31 21.13
C ASP A 157 -0.04 31.51 19.67
N ALA A 158 0.53 30.77 18.71
CA ALA A 158 -0.02 30.65 17.36
C ALA A 158 -1.23 29.70 17.28
N ASP A 159 -1.45 28.88 18.31
CA ASP A 159 -2.45 27.81 18.42
C ASP A 159 -3.88 28.18 17.93
N PRO A 160 -4.54 29.28 18.36
CA PRO A 160 -5.88 29.64 17.85
C PRO A 160 -5.90 30.00 16.36
N TYR A 161 -4.77 30.45 15.81
CA TYR A 161 -4.64 30.76 14.39
C TYR A 161 -4.35 29.48 13.57
N CYS A 162 -3.69 28.49 14.19
CA CYS A 162 -3.53 27.15 13.63
C CYS A 162 -4.85 26.36 13.62
N GLU A 163 -5.68 26.51 14.66
CA GLU A 163 -7.07 26.01 14.70
C GLU A 163 -7.93 26.66 13.61
N ALA A 164 -7.83 27.98 13.45
CA ALA A 164 -8.61 28.77 12.50
C ALA A 164 -8.28 28.55 11.01
N LEU A 165 -7.01 28.30 10.66
CA LEU A 165 -6.58 28.33 9.25
C LEU A 165 -7.32 27.32 8.35
N PRO A 166 -7.60 26.06 8.73
CA PRO A 166 -8.33 25.13 7.87
C PRO A 166 -9.73 25.60 7.46
N GLN A 167 -10.46 26.31 8.34
CA GLN A 167 -11.76 26.87 7.96
C GLN A 167 -11.59 28.12 7.07
N GLU A 168 -10.56 28.94 7.30
CA GLU A 168 -10.16 30.03 6.38
C GLU A 168 -9.76 29.49 4.99
N LEU A 169 -9.14 28.31 4.92
CA LEU A 169 -8.87 27.61 3.66
C LEU A 169 -10.17 27.24 2.94
N VAL A 170 -11.05 26.46 3.58
CA VAL A 170 -12.27 25.96 2.92
C VAL A 170 -13.24 27.09 2.54
N ASN A 171 -13.40 28.10 3.39
CA ASN A 171 -14.40 29.15 3.17
C ASN A 171 -13.91 30.30 2.26
N ASP A 172 -12.62 30.66 2.29
CA ASP A 172 -12.10 31.82 1.56
C ASP A 172 -10.96 31.48 0.58
N LEU A 173 -9.88 30.79 0.98
CA LEU A 173 -8.71 30.62 0.11
C LEU A 173 -8.91 29.58 -1.00
N MET A 174 -9.44 28.40 -0.68
CA MET A 174 -9.71 27.34 -1.67
C MET A 174 -10.65 27.85 -2.78
N PRO A 175 -11.76 28.54 -2.49
CA PRO A 175 -12.55 29.19 -3.53
C PRO A 175 -11.79 30.22 -4.38
N VAL A 176 -10.82 30.96 -3.81
CA VAL A 176 -10.02 31.96 -4.55
C VAL A 176 -8.92 31.33 -5.42
N VAL A 177 -8.34 30.21 -5.00
CA VAL A 177 -7.32 29.46 -5.76
C VAL A 177 -7.98 28.60 -6.83
N GLU A 178 -8.96 27.79 -6.47
CA GLU A 178 -9.53 26.74 -7.35
C GLU A 178 -10.56 27.28 -8.35
N SER A 179 -11.00 28.53 -8.22
CA SER A 179 -11.71 29.25 -9.29
C SER A 179 -10.77 29.99 -10.26
N ARG A 180 -9.49 30.14 -9.90
CA ARG A 180 -8.46 30.85 -10.68
C ARG A 180 -7.57 29.90 -11.48
N TYR A 181 -7.31 28.71 -10.96
CA TYR A 181 -6.44 27.71 -11.56
C TYR A 181 -7.17 26.41 -11.85
N ARG A 182 -6.63 25.63 -12.80
CA ARG A 182 -7.27 24.42 -13.34
C ARG A 182 -7.11 23.22 -12.38
N THR A 183 -7.89 23.18 -11.30
CA THR A 183 -7.92 22.01 -10.40
C THR A 183 -8.96 20.97 -10.86
N TYR A 184 -9.04 19.84 -10.14
CA TYR A 184 -10.10 18.84 -10.37
C TYR A 184 -11.49 19.28 -9.84
N SER A 185 -11.59 20.43 -9.15
CA SER A 185 -12.87 20.96 -8.66
C SER A 185 -13.71 21.55 -9.81
N GLN A 186 -14.93 21.04 -10.00
CA GLN A 186 -15.85 21.55 -11.05
C GLN A 186 -16.58 22.83 -10.62
N SER A 187 -16.76 23.00 -9.32
CA SER A 187 -17.27 24.21 -8.66
C SER A 187 -16.47 24.44 -7.37
N THR A 188 -16.56 25.65 -6.80
CA THR A 188 -15.88 26.04 -5.57
C THR A 188 -16.83 26.28 -4.39
N ASP A 189 -18.02 25.69 -4.46
CA ASP A 189 -18.90 25.47 -3.32
C ASP A 189 -18.52 24.17 -2.59
N ALA A 190 -19.12 23.94 -1.42
CA ALA A 190 -18.82 22.78 -0.57
C ALA A 190 -18.88 21.45 -1.35
N ALA A 191 -19.95 21.23 -2.11
CA ALA A 191 -20.14 20.00 -2.87
C ALA A 191 -19.08 19.81 -3.99
N GLY A 192 -18.64 20.88 -4.66
CA GLY A 192 -17.58 20.80 -5.66
C GLY A 192 -16.21 20.49 -5.07
N LEU A 193 -15.89 21.11 -3.93
CA LEU A 193 -14.64 20.89 -3.20
C LEU A 193 -14.61 19.48 -2.59
N GLU A 194 -15.70 19.03 -1.97
CA GLU A 194 -15.89 17.67 -1.44
C GLU A 194 -15.75 16.61 -2.55
N ALA A 195 -16.45 16.79 -3.69
CA ALA A 195 -16.40 15.85 -4.82
C ALA A 195 -15.02 15.74 -5.50
N SER A 196 -14.09 16.67 -5.22
CA SER A 196 -12.72 16.70 -5.78
C SER A 196 -11.63 16.39 -4.75
N ARG A 197 -11.99 16.04 -3.51
CA ARG A 197 -11.07 15.81 -2.37
C ARG A 197 -9.95 14.80 -2.61
N GLU A 198 -10.16 13.79 -3.45
CA GLU A 198 -9.14 12.77 -3.79
C GLU A 198 -7.90 13.38 -4.49
N HIS A 199 -8.05 14.58 -5.06
CA HIS A 199 -7.00 15.35 -5.71
C HIS A 199 -6.40 16.44 -4.81
N ARG A 200 -6.71 16.42 -3.50
CA ARG A 200 -6.36 17.48 -2.56
C ARG A 200 -5.71 16.95 -1.30
N ALA A 201 -4.59 17.56 -0.94
CA ALA A 201 -3.77 17.22 0.22
C ALA A 201 -3.46 18.47 1.04
N ILE A 202 -3.33 18.30 2.36
CA ILE A 202 -2.87 19.34 3.28
C ILE A 202 -1.73 18.80 4.15
N GLY A 203 -0.72 19.63 4.39
CA GLY A 203 0.43 19.28 5.20
C GLY A 203 1.05 20.48 5.87
N GLY A 204 2.05 20.24 6.71
CA GLY A 204 2.81 21.32 7.32
C GLY A 204 3.85 20.82 8.30
N PHE A 205 4.74 21.73 8.69
CA PHE A 205 5.85 21.46 9.60
C PHE A 205 5.67 22.22 10.91
N SER A 206 6.00 21.60 12.06
CA SER A 206 5.95 22.26 13.38
C SER A 206 4.53 22.78 13.67
N MET A 207 4.32 24.07 13.94
CA MET A 207 2.97 24.65 14.06
C MET A 207 2.08 24.42 12.82
N GLY A 208 2.65 24.21 11.63
CA GLY A 208 1.89 23.79 10.44
C GLY A 208 1.43 22.33 10.49
N ALA A 209 2.10 21.46 11.25
CA ALA A 209 1.63 20.11 11.54
C ALA A 209 0.49 20.14 12.57
N VAL A 210 0.56 21.02 13.57
CA VAL A 210 -0.58 21.34 14.47
C VAL A 210 -1.79 21.80 13.65
N THR A 211 -1.60 22.73 12.70
CA THR A 211 -2.63 23.14 11.73
C THR A 211 -3.17 21.96 10.89
N THR A 212 -2.31 21.00 10.53
CA THR A 212 -2.71 19.81 9.74
C THR A 212 -3.58 18.86 10.58
N TRP A 213 -3.35 18.77 11.89
CA TRP A 213 -4.24 18.02 12.79
C TRP A 213 -5.61 18.69 12.94
N TYR A 214 -5.67 20.02 13.08
CA TYR A 214 -6.94 20.77 13.02
C TYR A 214 -7.64 20.65 11.66
N ALA A 215 -6.91 20.45 10.55
CA ALA A 215 -7.51 20.19 9.24
C ALA A 215 -8.16 18.80 9.15
N LEU A 216 -7.59 17.79 9.81
CA LEU A 216 -8.21 16.46 9.94
C LEU A 216 -9.50 16.52 10.77
N GLU A 217 -9.56 17.40 11.77
CA GLU A 217 -10.74 17.63 12.59
C GLU A 217 -11.86 18.39 11.86
N HIS A 218 -11.55 19.57 11.30
CA HIS A 218 -12.57 20.49 10.82
C HIS A 218 -12.86 20.39 9.31
N THR A 219 -12.00 19.71 8.53
CA THR A 219 -12.05 19.74 7.06
C THR A 219 -11.82 18.38 6.38
N LEU A 220 -12.06 17.27 7.09
CA LEU A 220 -11.93 15.90 6.58
C LEU A 220 -12.64 15.68 5.23
N ASP A 221 -13.77 16.34 5.01
CA ASP A 221 -14.57 16.21 3.80
C ASP A 221 -13.88 16.77 2.55
N TYR A 222 -12.93 17.70 2.71
CA TYR A 222 -12.32 18.45 1.60
C TYR A 222 -10.92 17.98 1.20
N PHE A 223 -10.26 17.16 2.03
CA PHE A 223 -8.89 16.67 1.81
C PHE A 223 -8.83 15.15 1.96
N LYS A 224 -8.15 14.47 1.02
CA LYS A 224 -7.87 13.04 1.10
C LYS A 224 -6.63 12.73 1.94
N TYR A 225 -5.57 13.53 1.76
CA TYR A 225 -4.26 13.26 2.35
C TYR A 225 -3.87 14.35 3.37
N PHE A 226 -3.34 13.90 4.52
CA PHE A 226 -2.89 14.73 5.64
C PHE A 226 -1.42 14.43 5.94
N MET A 227 -0.58 15.46 5.97
CA MET A 227 0.88 15.34 6.14
C MET A 227 1.42 16.16 7.33
N PRO A 228 1.17 15.73 8.58
CA PRO A 228 1.72 16.38 9.77
C PRO A 228 3.20 15.99 9.97
N VAL A 229 4.10 16.98 9.90
CA VAL A 229 5.54 16.81 10.11
C VAL A 229 6.03 17.48 11.40
N SER A 230 6.58 16.69 12.33
CA SER A 230 7.21 17.17 13.57
C SER A 230 6.32 18.07 14.46
N ALA A 231 5.08 17.65 14.72
CA ALA A 231 4.30 18.10 15.89
C ALA A 231 3.13 17.14 16.20
N ASP A 232 2.67 17.19 17.45
CA ASP A 232 1.48 16.48 17.94
C ASP A 232 0.19 17.29 17.73
N CYS A 233 -0.96 16.65 17.96
CA CYS A 233 -2.31 17.19 17.80
C CYS A 233 -2.78 17.95 19.07
N TRP A 234 -3.22 19.20 18.89
CA TRP A 234 -3.61 20.08 20.00
C TRP A 234 -5.13 20.27 20.15
N SER A 235 -5.95 19.49 19.43
CA SER A 235 -7.42 19.56 19.45
C SER A 235 -8.10 19.44 20.83
N LEU A 236 -7.45 18.79 21.80
CA LEU A 236 -7.95 18.68 23.18
C LEU A 236 -7.25 19.65 24.15
N GLY A 237 -6.49 20.61 23.60
CA GLY A 237 -5.57 21.53 24.26
C GLY A 237 -4.12 21.37 23.77
N ARG A 238 -3.29 22.41 24.00
CA ARG A 238 -1.86 22.39 23.64
C ARG A 238 -1.15 21.13 24.14
N PHE A 239 -0.36 20.49 23.26
CA PHE A 239 0.43 19.28 23.52
C PHE A 239 -0.38 18.04 23.93
N THR A 240 -1.66 17.91 23.55
CA THR A 240 -2.47 16.74 23.97
C THR A 240 -2.20 15.45 23.20
N GLY A 241 -1.67 15.50 21.99
CA GLY A 241 -1.17 14.32 21.29
C GLY A 241 0.00 13.69 22.04
N MET A 242 0.89 14.50 22.62
CA MET A 242 1.97 14.03 23.49
C MET A 242 1.48 13.59 24.87
N ASN A 243 0.69 14.43 25.57
CA ASN A 243 0.38 14.24 26.99
C ASN A 243 -0.84 13.33 27.25
N ARG A 244 -1.78 13.25 26.30
CA ARG A 244 -3.03 12.46 26.38
C ARG A 244 -3.21 11.60 25.11
N PRO A 245 -2.18 10.87 24.63
CA PRO A 245 -2.12 10.29 23.28
C PRO A 245 -3.30 9.38 22.94
N ARG A 246 -3.77 8.57 23.89
CA ARG A 246 -4.92 7.67 23.71
C ARG A 246 -6.25 8.41 23.61
N GLU A 247 -6.40 9.51 24.32
CA GLU A 247 -7.63 10.31 24.33
C GLU A 247 -7.73 11.13 23.04
N THR A 248 -6.61 11.74 22.62
CA THR A 248 -6.49 12.42 21.32
C THR A 248 -6.66 11.44 20.16
N ALA A 249 -6.13 10.21 20.26
CA ALA A 249 -6.35 9.17 19.25
C ALA A 249 -7.83 8.76 19.14
N GLU A 250 -8.53 8.51 20.25
CA GLU A 250 -9.96 8.17 20.24
C GLU A 250 -10.84 9.37 19.82
N TYR A 251 -10.41 10.60 20.07
CA TYR A 251 -11.07 11.82 19.58
C TYR A 251 -11.01 11.92 18.04
N LEU A 252 -9.80 11.83 17.47
CA LEU A 252 -9.60 11.80 16.02
C LEU A 252 -10.29 10.58 15.37
N ALA A 253 -10.27 9.42 16.03
CA ALA A 253 -11.02 8.26 15.58
C ALA A 253 -12.54 8.49 15.63
N GLY A 254 -13.04 9.22 16.63
CA GLY A 254 -14.43 9.62 16.75
C GLY A 254 -14.88 10.54 15.61
N ILE A 255 -14.04 11.47 15.16
CA ILE A 255 -14.32 12.32 14.00
C ILE A 255 -14.47 11.48 12.72
N VAL A 256 -13.50 10.60 12.44
CA VAL A 256 -13.54 9.73 11.26
C VAL A 256 -14.70 8.72 11.31
N ARG A 257 -14.97 8.08 12.46
CA ARG A 257 -16.10 7.13 12.62
C ARG A 257 -17.48 7.77 12.42
N ASN A 258 -17.59 9.10 12.54
CA ASN A 258 -18.84 9.85 12.35
C ASN A 258 -18.95 10.53 10.96
N SER A 259 -17.93 10.44 10.09
CA SER A 259 -17.98 11.02 8.74
C SER A 259 -18.34 9.97 7.67
N SER A 260 -18.62 10.46 6.46
CA SER A 260 -18.77 9.64 5.25
C SER A 260 -17.46 8.95 4.79
N TYR A 261 -16.33 9.24 5.44
CA TYR A 261 -14.98 8.83 5.03
C TYR A 261 -14.35 7.75 5.93
N ALA A 262 -15.13 7.15 6.83
CA ALA A 262 -14.75 5.93 7.54
C ALA A 262 -14.36 4.80 6.57
N GLY A 263 -13.39 3.97 6.95
CA GLY A 263 -12.72 3.06 6.02
C GLY A 263 -11.54 3.75 5.33
N ASN A 264 -11.38 3.58 4.01
CA ASN A 264 -10.25 4.10 3.21
C ASN A 264 -10.49 5.53 2.66
N GLY A 265 -11.37 6.31 3.27
CA GLY A 265 -11.72 7.66 2.81
C GLY A 265 -10.64 8.73 3.07
N PHE A 266 -9.59 8.43 3.81
CA PHE A 266 -8.54 9.40 4.17
C PHE A 266 -7.18 8.69 4.33
N TYR A 267 -6.09 9.46 4.33
CA TYR A 267 -4.75 8.95 4.63
C TYR A 267 -3.92 9.97 5.41
N ILE A 268 -3.18 9.50 6.42
CA ILE A 268 -2.28 10.29 7.25
C ILE A 268 -0.84 9.78 7.05
N TRP A 269 0.00 10.64 6.47
CA TRP A 269 1.43 10.42 6.26
C TRP A 269 2.17 11.29 7.28
N ALA A 270 2.40 10.77 8.47
CA ALA A 270 3.07 11.51 9.54
C ALA A 270 4.59 11.32 9.45
N ALA A 271 5.37 12.34 9.81
CA ALA A 271 6.83 12.24 9.77
C ALA A 271 7.55 13.05 10.84
N SER A 272 8.77 12.64 11.18
CA SER A 272 9.71 13.44 11.98
C SER A 272 11.15 12.97 11.83
N GLY A 273 12.11 13.78 12.27
CA GLY A 273 13.53 13.43 12.25
C GLY A 273 13.96 12.72 13.52
N THR A 274 14.80 11.69 13.47
CA THR A 274 15.21 10.94 14.69
C THR A 274 16.13 11.72 15.65
N SER A 275 16.37 13.01 15.38
CA SER A 275 17.00 13.98 16.29
C SER A 275 16.22 15.30 16.37
N ASP A 276 14.94 15.30 15.98
CA ASP A 276 14.00 16.40 16.09
C ASP A 276 13.45 16.49 17.52
N SER A 277 13.28 17.70 18.07
CA SER A 277 12.70 17.90 19.40
C SER A 277 11.26 17.39 19.51
N ALA A 278 10.50 17.46 18.42
CA ALA A 278 9.10 17.01 18.36
C ALA A 278 8.96 15.52 17.99
N TYR A 279 10.07 14.78 17.81
CA TYR A 279 10.03 13.37 17.40
C TYR A 279 9.24 12.49 18.38
N GLY A 280 9.58 12.55 19.67
CA GLY A 280 8.89 11.76 20.70
C GLY A 280 7.44 12.20 20.91
N GLU A 281 7.17 13.50 20.76
CA GLU A 281 5.85 14.12 20.87
C GLU A 281 4.91 13.62 19.76
N THR A 282 5.43 13.56 18.52
CA THR A 282 4.72 13.04 17.35
C THR A 282 4.55 11.52 17.45
N LEU A 283 5.63 10.78 17.75
CA LEU A 283 5.62 9.31 17.75
C LEU A 283 4.65 8.71 18.77
N VAL A 284 4.54 9.27 19.99
CA VAL A 284 3.68 8.72 21.03
C VAL A 284 2.18 8.84 20.69
N GLN A 285 1.78 9.91 19.98
CA GLN A 285 0.43 10.03 19.43
C GLN A 285 0.19 8.98 18.34
N ILE A 286 1.11 8.87 17.37
CA ILE A 286 0.96 7.98 16.21
C ILE A 286 0.91 6.50 16.64
N GLN A 287 1.71 6.12 17.65
CA GLN A 287 1.64 4.79 18.27
C GLN A 287 0.32 4.50 18.99
N ALA A 288 -0.36 5.51 19.53
CA ALA A 288 -1.69 5.37 20.13
C ALA A 288 -2.81 5.31 19.09
N MET A 289 -2.71 6.10 18.02
CA MET A 289 -3.62 6.03 16.87
C MET A 289 -3.57 4.63 16.22
N ALA A 290 -2.38 4.08 15.98
CA ALA A 290 -2.19 2.75 15.39
C ALA A 290 -2.72 1.56 16.23
N GLN A 291 -3.18 1.78 17.47
CA GLN A 291 -3.93 0.77 18.24
C GLN A 291 -5.40 0.67 17.80
N LEU A 292 -5.96 1.75 17.26
CA LEU A 292 -7.35 1.85 16.80
C LEU A 292 -7.44 1.35 15.35
N LYS A 293 -7.16 0.05 15.16
CA LYS A 293 -7.01 -0.59 13.84
C LYS A 293 -8.27 -0.60 12.98
N ASP A 294 -9.42 -0.26 13.54
CA ASP A 294 -10.69 -0.04 12.83
C ASP A 294 -10.72 1.32 12.08
N VAL A 295 -9.88 2.28 12.47
CA VAL A 295 -9.80 3.62 11.87
C VAL A 295 -8.43 3.93 11.29
N PHE A 296 -7.36 3.55 12.00
CA PHE A 296 -5.97 3.85 11.64
C PHE A 296 -5.12 2.58 11.38
N PRO A 297 -5.55 1.65 10.50
CA PRO A 297 -4.67 0.61 9.96
C PRO A 297 -3.59 1.24 9.06
N VAL A 298 -2.57 0.46 8.68
CA VAL A 298 -1.45 0.92 7.81
C VAL A 298 -1.89 1.41 6.42
N THR A 299 -3.10 1.07 5.97
CA THR A 299 -3.71 1.60 4.74
C THR A 299 -4.22 3.03 4.87
N ASN A 300 -4.26 3.57 6.10
CA ASN A 300 -4.79 4.90 6.44
C ASN A 300 -3.78 5.75 7.23
N LEU A 301 -2.77 5.15 7.85
CA LEU A 301 -1.79 5.82 8.72
C LEU A 301 -0.41 5.18 8.57
N THR A 302 0.62 5.98 8.26
CA THR A 302 2.04 5.58 8.36
C THR A 302 2.89 6.66 9.02
N PHE A 303 4.03 6.24 9.59
CA PHE A 303 5.05 7.11 10.15
C PHE A 303 6.36 7.00 9.38
N HIS A 304 6.98 8.13 9.05
CA HIS A 304 8.18 8.21 8.22
C HIS A 304 9.30 8.96 8.94
N GLU A 305 10.47 8.35 9.01
CA GLU A 305 11.61 8.84 9.77
C GLU A 305 12.77 9.24 8.88
N LYS A 306 13.25 10.47 9.05
CA LYS A 306 14.57 10.87 8.53
C LYS A 306 15.64 10.71 9.61
N ASP A 307 16.64 9.88 9.35
CA ASP A 307 17.70 9.65 10.33
C ASP A 307 18.61 10.87 10.54
N GLY A 308 18.88 11.17 11.83
CA GLY A 308 19.73 12.27 12.27
C GLY A 308 19.17 13.68 12.02
N ALA A 309 17.99 13.80 11.40
CA ALA A 309 17.36 15.09 11.14
C ALA A 309 16.85 15.76 12.42
N ARG A 310 16.92 17.09 12.44
CA ARG A 310 16.54 17.97 13.55
C ARG A 310 15.32 18.81 13.18
N HIS A 311 14.82 19.59 14.13
CA HIS A 311 13.74 20.57 13.95
C HIS A 311 14.21 21.79 13.14
N GLU A 312 14.51 21.57 11.87
CA GLU A 312 15.16 22.50 10.93
C GLU A 312 14.40 22.50 9.58
N PHE A 313 14.67 23.47 8.70
CA PHE A 313 13.95 23.60 7.42
C PHE A 313 14.36 22.52 6.39
N ARG A 314 15.65 22.16 6.28
CA ARG A 314 16.15 21.21 5.26
C ARG A 314 15.42 19.86 5.21
N PRO A 315 15.15 19.17 6.33
CA PRO A 315 14.44 17.89 6.31
C PRO A 315 13.08 17.92 5.60
N ILE A 316 12.41 19.08 5.53
CA ILE A 316 11.13 19.24 4.82
C ILE A 316 11.26 18.82 3.35
N ALA A 317 12.40 19.08 2.70
CA ALA A 317 12.63 18.66 1.32
C ALA A 317 12.53 17.13 1.14
N GLU A 318 13.01 16.36 2.11
CA GLU A 318 12.99 14.90 2.03
C GLU A 318 11.63 14.31 2.37
N TYR A 319 10.94 14.86 3.37
CA TYR A 319 9.56 14.45 3.66
C TYR A 319 8.64 14.71 2.46
N LEU A 320 8.79 15.85 1.78
CA LEU A 320 8.05 16.15 0.55
C LEU A 320 8.43 15.23 -0.61
N TYR A 321 9.72 14.95 -0.80
CA TYR A 321 10.20 14.01 -1.83
C TYR A 321 9.57 12.62 -1.69
N ASN A 322 9.38 12.14 -0.45
CA ASN A 322 8.81 10.81 -0.19
C ASN A 322 7.26 10.82 -0.16
N ALA A 323 6.62 11.91 0.26
CA ALA A 323 5.15 11.99 0.40
C ALA A 323 4.41 12.38 -0.88
N LEU A 324 4.93 13.32 -1.67
CA LEU A 324 4.21 13.85 -2.83
C LEU A 324 4.03 12.83 -3.97
N PRO A 325 4.98 11.91 -4.28
CA PRO A 325 4.76 10.82 -5.22
C PRO A 325 3.72 9.81 -4.73
N PHE A 326 3.53 9.68 -3.41
CA PHE A 326 2.51 8.80 -2.83
C PHE A 326 1.10 9.42 -2.90
N PHE A 327 0.95 10.72 -2.62
CA PHE A 327 -0.34 11.42 -2.78
C PHE A 327 -0.72 11.60 -4.26
N PHE A 328 0.26 11.98 -5.08
CA PHE A 328 0.08 12.42 -6.45
C PHE A 328 1.12 11.75 -7.37
N PRO A 329 1.07 10.42 -7.55
CA PRO A 329 2.02 9.69 -8.39
C PRO A 329 2.02 10.21 -9.84
N ASN A 330 3.18 10.22 -10.50
CA ASN A 330 3.29 10.66 -11.90
C ASN A 330 2.73 9.64 -12.90
N ARG A 331 1.41 9.48 -12.85
CA ARG A 331 0.61 8.83 -13.88
C ARG A 331 0.80 9.65 -15.16
N GLN A 332 1.48 9.11 -16.17
CA GLN A 332 1.83 9.89 -17.36
C GLN A 332 0.57 10.37 -18.10
N GLU A 333 0.21 11.64 -17.91
CA GLU A 333 -0.88 12.33 -18.61
C GLU A 333 -0.48 12.69 -20.07
N GLY A 334 -0.08 11.66 -20.81
CA GLY A 334 0.40 11.69 -22.20
C GLY A 334 -0.34 10.69 -23.11
N GLY A 335 -1.48 10.16 -22.68
CA GLY A 335 -2.32 9.26 -23.46
C GLY A 335 -3.75 9.15 -22.91
N THR A 336 -4.74 8.98 -23.78
CA THR A 336 -6.18 8.93 -23.44
C THR A 336 -6.63 7.57 -22.86
N ASN A 337 -5.84 7.07 -21.91
CA ASN A 337 -6.01 5.80 -21.20
C ASN A 337 -5.85 6.00 -19.68
N SER A 338 -6.64 6.89 -19.08
CA SER A 338 -7.14 6.60 -17.73
C SER A 338 -7.93 5.29 -17.85
N TYR A 339 -7.47 4.24 -17.18
CA TYR A 339 -8.17 2.97 -17.17
C TYR A 339 -9.33 3.08 -16.17
N GLU A 340 -10.56 3.02 -16.66
CA GLU A 340 -11.75 3.22 -15.84
C GLU A 340 -11.94 2.03 -14.89
N HIS A 341 -12.10 2.31 -13.60
CA HIS A 341 -12.46 1.28 -12.62
C HIS A 341 -13.85 0.74 -12.93
N LEU A 342 -13.97 -0.58 -12.89
CA LEU A 342 -15.23 -1.26 -13.16
C LEU A 342 -16.08 -1.34 -11.90
N THR A 343 -17.37 -1.58 -12.09
CA THR A 343 -18.39 -1.75 -11.04
C THR A 343 -19.08 -3.10 -11.19
N THR A 344 -19.89 -3.52 -10.21
CA THR A 344 -20.71 -4.73 -10.34
C THR A 344 -21.76 -4.64 -11.44
N SER A 345 -22.06 -3.44 -11.95
CA SER A 345 -22.94 -3.21 -13.10
C SER A 345 -22.27 -3.37 -14.46
N ASN A 346 -20.93 -3.30 -14.52
CA ASN A 346 -20.17 -3.55 -15.75
C ASN A 346 -20.27 -5.01 -16.19
N THR A 347 -20.03 -5.25 -17.47
CA THR A 347 -20.23 -6.55 -18.12
C THR A 347 -18.96 -7.38 -18.23
N VAL A 348 -19.14 -8.68 -18.48
CA VAL A 348 -18.08 -9.60 -18.95
C VAL A 348 -17.32 -9.00 -20.13
N LYS A 349 -18.03 -8.38 -21.07
CA LYS A 349 -17.44 -7.72 -22.22
C LYS A 349 -16.53 -6.56 -21.83
N ASP A 350 -17.00 -5.72 -20.91
CA ASP A 350 -16.24 -4.55 -20.44
C ASP A 350 -14.89 -4.97 -19.84
N VAL A 351 -14.82 -6.11 -19.14
CA VAL A 351 -13.56 -6.70 -18.65
C VAL A 351 -12.67 -7.21 -19.78
N ILE A 352 -13.23 -7.98 -20.73
CA ILE A 352 -12.46 -8.64 -21.78
C ILE A 352 -11.89 -7.63 -22.80
N GLU A 353 -12.66 -6.58 -23.12
CA GLU A 353 -12.22 -5.47 -23.97
C GLU A 353 -11.53 -4.34 -23.17
N HIS A 354 -11.34 -4.49 -21.85
CA HIS A 354 -10.76 -3.43 -21.03
C HIS A 354 -9.33 -3.09 -21.46
N LYS A 355 -9.05 -1.80 -21.63
CA LYS A 355 -7.77 -1.33 -22.20
C LYS A 355 -6.55 -1.73 -21.36
N ALA A 356 -6.69 -1.84 -20.02
CA ALA A 356 -5.63 -2.31 -19.14
C ALA A 356 -5.20 -3.76 -19.43
N PHE A 357 -6.08 -4.56 -20.04
CA PHE A 357 -5.84 -5.97 -20.34
C PHE A 357 -5.68 -6.21 -21.84
N ALA A 358 -5.26 -5.20 -22.61
CA ALA A 358 -5.05 -5.30 -24.04
C ALA A 358 -4.14 -6.50 -24.41
N GLY A 359 -4.68 -7.43 -25.21
CA GLY A 359 -4.01 -8.66 -25.62
C GLY A 359 -4.26 -9.88 -24.71
N PHE A 360 -4.68 -9.71 -23.45
CA PHE A 360 -4.86 -10.80 -22.48
C PHE A 360 -6.19 -10.80 -21.71
N GLY A 361 -7.06 -9.80 -21.88
CA GLY A 361 -8.34 -9.62 -21.16
C GLY A 361 -9.27 -10.83 -21.18
N ARG A 362 -9.20 -11.66 -22.23
CA ARG A 362 -9.91 -12.95 -22.33
C ARG A 362 -9.61 -13.94 -21.20
N PHE A 363 -8.50 -13.78 -20.49
CA PHE A 363 -8.05 -14.66 -19.39
C PHE A 363 -8.36 -14.11 -17.98
N ILE A 364 -8.93 -12.90 -17.87
CA ILE A 364 -9.35 -12.34 -16.57
C ILE A 364 -10.56 -13.10 -16.03
N LEU A 365 -11.39 -13.63 -16.92
CA LEU A 365 -12.51 -14.53 -16.64
C LEU A 365 -12.25 -15.89 -17.32
N PRO A 366 -12.96 -16.98 -16.96
CA PRO A 366 -12.63 -18.33 -17.41
C PRO A 366 -12.80 -18.56 -18.92
N ALA A 367 -11.72 -18.37 -19.69
CA ALA A 367 -11.67 -18.31 -21.15
C ALA A 367 -12.22 -19.56 -21.88
N GLU A 368 -12.28 -20.70 -21.20
CA GLU A 368 -12.72 -21.97 -21.77
C GLU A 368 -14.24 -22.16 -21.68
N ARG A 369 -14.97 -21.21 -21.07
CA ARG A 369 -16.42 -21.22 -20.94
C ARG A 369 -17.07 -20.25 -21.92
N SER A 370 -18.19 -20.68 -22.52
CA SER A 370 -19.11 -19.76 -23.17
C SER A 370 -20.06 -19.16 -22.13
N TYR A 371 -20.17 -17.83 -22.13
CA TYR A 371 -21.08 -17.05 -21.30
C TYR A 371 -21.64 -15.87 -22.10
N ASN A 372 -22.63 -15.15 -21.55
CA ASN A 372 -23.18 -13.96 -22.19
C ASN A 372 -22.25 -12.77 -21.96
N ASP A 373 -21.70 -12.19 -23.03
CA ASP A 373 -20.89 -10.97 -23.01
C ASP A 373 -21.54 -9.82 -22.22
N ASN A 374 -22.87 -9.73 -22.25
CA ASN A 374 -23.66 -8.70 -21.55
C ASN A 374 -24.04 -9.10 -20.10
N MET A 375 -23.50 -10.18 -19.56
CA MET A 375 -23.68 -10.56 -18.16
C MET A 375 -22.93 -9.58 -17.27
N THR A 376 -23.58 -9.02 -16.26
CA THR A 376 -22.93 -8.10 -15.30
C THR A 376 -22.05 -8.84 -14.30
N LEU A 377 -21.02 -8.18 -13.78
CA LEU A 377 -20.08 -8.75 -12.80
C LEU A 377 -20.75 -9.11 -11.47
N GLN A 378 -21.90 -8.50 -11.14
CA GLN A 378 -22.80 -8.96 -10.08
C GLN A 378 -23.14 -10.46 -10.17
N ASN A 379 -23.15 -11.03 -11.39
CA ASN A 379 -23.54 -12.42 -11.66
C ASN A 379 -22.33 -13.34 -11.97
N VAL A 380 -21.10 -12.91 -11.66
CA VAL A 380 -19.84 -13.64 -11.93
C VAL A 380 -19.76 -15.03 -11.28
N GLU A 381 -20.53 -15.27 -10.22
CA GLU A 381 -20.70 -16.60 -9.62
C GLU A 381 -21.17 -17.67 -10.63
N SER A 382 -22.00 -17.30 -11.60
CA SER A 382 -22.64 -18.24 -12.54
C SER A 382 -21.67 -18.86 -13.54
N ILE A 383 -20.49 -18.25 -13.74
CA ILE A 383 -19.44 -18.78 -14.62
C ILE A 383 -18.38 -19.60 -13.87
N LEU A 384 -18.53 -19.80 -12.56
CA LEU A 384 -17.62 -20.56 -11.69
C LEU A 384 -18.34 -21.74 -10.97
N PRO A 385 -19.01 -22.66 -11.68
CA PRO A 385 -19.99 -23.60 -11.11
C PRO A 385 -19.45 -24.66 -10.13
N TYR A 386 -18.13 -24.77 -9.92
CA TYR A 386 -17.53 -25.62 -8.90
C TYR A 386 -17.13 -24.85 -7.63
N HIS A 387 -17.11 -23.53 -7.70
CA HIS A 387 -16.64 -22.63 -6.65
C HIS A 387 -17.78 -22.12 -5.77
N ASN A 388 -17.46 -21.58 -4.59
CA ASN A 388 -18.44 -21.03 -3.64
C ASN A 388 -17.90 -19.75 -2.99
N TYR A 389 -18.78 -18.95 -2.37
CA TYR A 389 -18.44 -17.69 -1.69
C TYR A 389 -17.84 -16.61 -2.62
N ILE A 390 -18.14 -16.71 -3.92
CA ILE A 390 -17.88 -15.68 -4.93
C ILE A 390 -18.89 -14.53 -4.70
N THR A 391 -18.47 -13.28 -4.87
CA THR A 391 -19.40 -12.14 -5.02
C THR A 391 -18.91 -11.23 -6.14
N GLY A 392 -19.81 -10.45 -6.74
CA GLY A 392 -19.44 -9.51 -7.79
C GLY A 392 -18.51 -8.40 -7.29
N GLU A 393 -18.69 -7.97 -6.04
CA GLU A 393 -17.91 -6.92 -5.39
C GLU A 393 -16.45 -7.33 -5.24
N ARG A 394 -16.18 -8.58 -4.79
CA ARG A 394 -14.81 -9.11 -4.66
C ARG A 394 -14.13 -9.33 -6.00
N ALA A 395 -14.88 -9.77 -7.02
CA ALA A 395 -14.34 -9.87 -8.38
C ALA A 395 -13.99 -8.49 -8.95
N VAL A 396 -14.82 -7.48 -8.71
CA VAL A 396 -14.56 -6.08 -9.09
C VAL A 396 -13.36 -5.49 -8.34
N GLU A 397 -13.26 -5.69 -7.03
CA GLU A 397 -12.10 -5.29 -6.20
C GLU A 397 -10.80 -5.89 -6.75
N THR A 398 -10.82 -7.19 -7.07
CA THR A 398 -9.71 -7.92 -7.68
C THR A 398 -9.34 -7.35 -9.05
N ILE A 399 -10.33 -7.14 -9.93
CA ILE A 399 -10.13 -6.60 -11.26
C ILE A 399 -9.60 -5.16 -11.22
N ASN A 400 -10.15 -4.30 -10.35
CA ASN A 400 -9.68 -2.92 -10.21
C ASN A 400 -8.25 -2.87 -9.63
N THR A 401 -7.90 -3.75 -8.69
CA THR A 401 -6.51 -3.93 -8.24
C THR A 401 -5.58 -4.34 -9.40
N MET A 402 -6.04 -5.20 -10.32
CA MET A 402 -5.30 -5.57 -11.53
C MET A 402 -5.22 -4.42 -12.56
N ILE A 403 -6.23 -3.55 -12.61
CA ILE A 403 -6.23 -2.33 -13.45
C ILE A 403 -5.20 -1.34 -12.92
N ASP A 404 -5.21 -1.05 -11.62
CA ASP A 404 -4.25 -0.15 -10.97
C ASP A 404 -2.82 -0.67 -11.14
N TYR A 405 -2.59 -1.96 -10.92
CA TYR A 405 -1.27 -2.57 -11.09
C TYR A 405 -0.70 -2.37 -12.51
N VAL A 406 -1.51 -2.50 -13.57
CA VAL A 406 -1.08 -2.20 -14.95
C VAL A 406 -0.99 -0.70 -15.22
N HIS A 407 -1.86 0.11 -14.61
CA HIS A 407 -1.83 1.56 -14.71
C HIS A 407 -0.53 2.14 -14.13
N ASP A 408 -0.03 1.57 -13.03
CA ASP A 408 1.25 1.88 -12.40
C ASP A 408 2.46 1.29 -13.20
N GLY A 409 2.24 0.87 -14.46
CA GLY A 409 3.27 0.45 -15.40
C GLY A 409 3.71 -1.01 -15.28
N ASN A 410 3.17 -1.79 -14.36
CA ASN A 410 3.59 -3.18 -14.19
C ASN A 410 3.06 -4.07 -15.32
N LYS A 411 3.97 -4.87 -15.91
CA LYS A 411 3.60 -5.93 -16.85
C LYS A 411 2.92 -7.07 -16.08
N LEU A 412 1.59 -7.12 -16.16
CA LEU A 412 0.78 -8.12 -15.45
C LEU A 412 0.79 -9.51 -16.10
N PHE A 413 0.90 -9.61 -17.43
CA PHE A 413 0.78 -10.88 -18.16
C PHE A 413 2.02 -11.21 -19.02
N TYR A 414 2.40 -12.48 -19.02
CA TYR A 414 3.57 -13.02 -19.71
C TYR A 414 3.19 -14.25 -20.55
N ASP A 415 3.64 -14.26 -21.81
CA ASP A 415 3.59 -15.43 -22.68
C ASP A 415 4.71 -16.42 -22.33
N ILE A 416 4.33 -17.64 -21.91
CA ILE A 416 5.29 -18.70 -21.54
C ILE A 416 5.78 -19.55 -22.72
N TYR A 417 5.19 -19.37 -23.91
CA TYR A 417 5.50 -20.12 -25.13
C TYR A 417 5.78 -19.20 -26.32
N SER A 418 6.74 -19.60 -27.16
CA SER A 418 7.14 -18.86 -28.35
C SER A 418 6.08 -18.89 -29.46
N ASP A 419 6.21 -18.00 -30.45
CA ASP A 419 5.35 -18.07 -31.65
C ASP A 419 5.54 -19.38 -32.42
N ALA A 420 6.73 -19.98 -32.39
CA ALA A 420 6.99 -21.28 -33.00
C ALA A 420 6.26 -22.41 -32.26
N ASP A 421 6.23 -22.37 -30.92
CA ASP A 421 5.42 -23.27 -30.09
C ASP A 421 3.92 -23.14 -30.41
N LYS A 422 3.43 -21.90 -30.50
CA LYS A 422 2.02 -21.58 -30.78
C LYS A 422 1.60 -21.93 -32.21
N GLN A 423 2.54 -21.94 -33.16
CA GLN A 423 2.33 -22.46 -34.52
C GLN A 423 2.32 -24.00 -34.56
N ALA A 424 3.09 -24.66 -33.70
CA ALA A 424 3.14 -26.12 -33.62
C ALA A 424 1.95 -26.75 -32.86
N ASP A 425 1.49 -26.10 -31.78
CA ASP A 425 0.25 -26.45 -31.06
C ASP A 425 -0.55 -25.17 -30.75
N SER A 426 -1.57 -24.90 -31.56
CA SER A 426 -2.39 -23.68 -31.44
C SER A 426 -3.17 -23.58 -30.13
N ARG A 427 -3.26 -24.65 -29.33
CA ARG A 427 -3.82 -24.60 -27.97
C ARG A 427 -2.96 -23.77 -27.01
N LYS A 428 -1.65 -23.61 -27.29
CA LYS A 428 -0.73 -22.74 -26.56
C LYS A 428 -1.00 -21.23 -26.74
N ASN A 429 -2.01 -20.85 -27.53
CA ASN A 429 -2.53 -19.47 -27.54
C ASN A 429 -3.48 -19.18 -26.36
N ASN A 430 -3.86 -20.22 -25.59
CA ASN A 430 -4.72 -20.15 -24.41
C ASN A 430 -3.95 -20.44 -23.11
N THR A 431 -2.66 -20.10 -23.08
CA THR A 431 -1.76 -20.28 -21.93
C THR A 431 -1.00 -19.01 -21.64
N GLY A 432 -0.62 -18.81 -20.38
CA GLY A 432 0.28 -17.73 -19.97
C GLY A 432 0.39 -17.63 -18.46
N LEU A 433 1.06 -16.58 -18.01
CA LEU A 433 1.41 -16.40 -16.61
C LEU A 433 1.10 -14.96 -16.19
N PHE A 434 0.24 -14.82 -15.19
CA PHE A 434 0.05 -13.55 -14.50
C PHE A 434 1.16 -13.37 -13.46
N PHE A 435 1.62 -12.14 -13.22
CA PHE A 435 2.66 -11.85 -12.23
C PHE A 435 2.31 -10.65 -11.37
N PHE A 436 2.20 -10.88 -10.06
CA PHE A 436 2.03 -9.88 -9.01
C PHE A 436 3.34 -9.79 -8.22
N ARG A 437 4.03 -8.65 -8.34
CA ARG A 437 5.35 -8.40 -7.73
C ARG A 437 5.24 -8.26 -6.21
N GLY A 438 6.10 -9.00 -5.51
CA GLY A 438 6.42 -8.76 -4.09
C GLY A 438 7.70 -7.94 -3.96
N GLU A 439 8.44 -8.14 -2.88
CA GLU A 439 9.77 -7.54 -2.74
C GLU A 439 10.78 -8.19 -3.74
N PRO A 440 11.62 -7.39 -4.41
CA PRO A 440 12.68 -7.91 -5.27
C PRO A 440 13.60 -8.90 -4.55
N GLY A 441 13.87 -10.04 -5.19
CA GLY A 441 14.75 -11.09 -4.67
C GLY A 441 14.09 -12.05 -3.66
N LYS A 442 12.82 -11.87 -3.28
CA LYS A 442 12.10 -12.89 -2.49
C LYS A 442 11.78 -14.13 -3.32
N PRO A 443 11.65 -15.32 -2.68
CA PRO A 443 11.08 -16.52 -3.30
C PRO A 443 9.69 -16.26 -3.88
N PHE A 444 9.28 -17.10 -4.82
CA PHE A 444 7.98 -16.99 -5.47
C PHE A 444 7.03 -18.16 -5.18
N ALA A 445 5.73 -17.89 -5.33
CA ALA A 445 4.67 -18.88 -5.36
C ALA A 445 4.05 -18.94 -6.77
N ILE A 446 3.74 -20.14 -7.27
CA ILE A 446 2.85 -20.29 -8.44
C ILE A 446 1.51 -20.85 -7.95
N VAL A 447 0.45 -20.07 -8.13
CA VAL A 447 -0.93 -20.49 -7.87
C VAL A 447 -1.51 -21.14 -9.13
N CYS A 448 -2.04 -22.35 -8.96
CA CYS A 448 -2.74 -23.12 -9.98
C CYS A 448 -4.25 -23.06 -9.68
N PRO A 449 -5.04 -22.25 -10.41
CA PRO A 449 -6.48 -22.16 -10.18
C PRO A 449 -7.19 -23.49 -10.45
N GLY A 450 -8.31 -23.72 -9.76
CA GLY A 450 -9.21 -24.85 -9.99
C GLY A 450 -10.16 -24.62 -11.17
N GLY A 451 -11.21 -25.45 -11.24
CA GLY A 451 -12.11 -25.52 -12.40
C GLY A 451 -12.21 -26.91 -13.05
N GLY A 452 -11.75 -27.97 -12.37
CA GLY A 452 -11.98 -29.36 -12.79
C GLY A 452 -11.30 -29.75 -14.12
N PHE A 453 -10.19 -29.09 -14.49
CA PHE A 453 -9.60 -29.15 -15.85
C PHE A 453 -10.59 -28.84 -16.98
N SER A 454 -11.71 -28.17 -16.67
CA SER A 454 -12.76 -27.78 -17.61
C SER A 454 -12.76 -26.28 -17.89
N TYR A 455 -12.20 -25.49 -16.97
CA TYR A 455 -11.93 -24.06 -17.08
C TYR A 455 -10.83 -23.66 -16.08
N VAL A 456 -10.30 -22.43 -16.18
CA VAL A 456 -9.37 -21.84 -15.20
C VAL A 456 -10.09 -20.81 -14.31
N GLY A 457 -10.21 -21.09 -13.01
CA GLY A 457 -10.94 -20.27 -12.02
C GLY A 457 -10.18 -19.06 -11.44
N ALA A 458 -9.31 -18.42 -12.24
CA ALA A 458 -8.28 -17.49 -11.73
C ALA A 458 -8.84 -16.28 -10.95
N ILE A 459 -9.98 -15.73 -11.37
CA ILE A 459 -10.63 -14.58 -10.71
C ILE A 459 -11.03 -14.81 -9.23
N HIS A 460 -11.17 -16.07 -8.79
CA HIS A 460 -11.61 -16.41 -7.43
C HIS A 460 -10.54 -17.14 -6.61
N GLU A 461 -9.67 -17.91 -7.28
CA GLU A 461 -8.65 -18.75 -6.60
C GLU A 461 -7.21 -18.37 -6.92
N GLY A 462 -6.99 -17.61 -8.01
CA GLY A 462 -5.68 -17.18 -8.48
C GLY A 462 -5.35 -15.77 -8.02
N PHE A 463 -5.85 -14.78 -8.76
CA PHE A 463 -5.50 -13.36 -8.58
C PHE A 463 -5.73 -12.84 -7.15
N PRO A 464 -6.82 -13.17 -6.43
CA PRO A 464 -6.98 -12.72 -5.04
C PRO A 464 -5.90 -13.28 -4.11
N LEU A 465 -5.47 -14.53 -4.34
CA LEU A 465 -4.42 -15.18 -3.57
C LEU A 465 -3.03 -14.63 -3.92
N ASP A 466 -2.76 -14.38 -5.21
CA ASP A 466 -1.52 -13.71 -5.61
C ASP A 466 -1.40 -12.30 -5.03
N ILE A 467 -2.50 -11.53 -5.03
CA ILE A 467 -2.57 -10.19 -4.43
C ILE A 467 -2.37 -10.25 -2.90
N ALA A 468 -2.85 -11.31 -2.24
CA ALA A 468 -2.58 -11.52 -0.82
C ALA A 468 -1.10 -11.86 -0.55
N LEU A 469 -0.50 -12.73 -1.37
CA LEU A 469 0.91 -13.13 -1.27
C LEU A 469 1.87 -11.98 -1.58
N SER A 470 1.56 -11.13 -2.57
CA SER A 470 2.36 -9.94 -2.89
C SER A 470 2.30 -8.87 -1.80
N LYS A 471 1.14 -8.68 -1.16
CA LYS A 471 0.97 -7.86 0.05
C LYS A 471 1.71 -8.43 1.27
N MET A 472 2.15 -9.69 1.24
CA MET A 472 3.07 -10.30 2.23
C MET A 472 4.54 -10.28 1.77
N GLY A 473 4.84 -9.58 0.66
CA GLY A 473 6.19 -9.41 0.12
C GLY A 473 6.67 -10.56 -0.78
N TYR A 474 5.87 -11.59 -1.05
CA TYR A 474 6.26 -12.70 -1.92
C TYR A 474 5.91 -12.43 -3.39
N ASN A 475 6.76 -12.90 -4.30
CA ASN A 475 6.46 -12.83 -5.73
C ASN A 475 5.42 -13.90 -6.10
N ALA A 476 4.31 -13.53 -6.72
CA ALA A 476 3.18 -14.45 -6.89
C ALA A 476 2.68 -14.52 -8.34
N PHE A 477 2.39 -15.74 -8.81
CA PHE A 477 2.07 -16.01 -10.21
C PHE A 477 0.86 -16.95 -10.38
N SER A 478 -0.24 -16.48 -10.98
CA SER A 478 -1.32 -17.36 -11.46
C SER A 478 -1.06 -17.88 -12.86
N ILE A 479 -1.12 -19.20 -13.04
CA ILE A 479 -1.02 -19.83 -14.36
C ILE A 479 -2.40 -19.94 -15.07
N GLN A 480 -2.43 -19.48 -16.32
CA GLN A 480 -3.44 -19.82 -17.31
C GLN A 480 -2.95 -21.03 -18.13
N TYR A 481 -3.69 -22.14 -18.12
CA TYR A 481 -3.26 -23.44 -18.66
C TYR A 481 -4.29 -24.11 -19.58
N ARG A 482 -3.84 -25.00 -20.47
CA ARG A 482 -4.70 -25.80 -21.37
C ARG A 482 -5.56 -26.76 -20.55
N THR A 483 -6.88 -26.65 -20.72
CA THR A 483 -7.87 -27.57 -20.16
C THR A 483 -7.92 -28.91 -20.92
N GLY A 484 -8.67 -29.87 -20.38
CA GLY A 484 -8.87 -31.21 -20.97
C GLY A 484 -8.18 -32.37 -20.25
N GLY A 485 -7.29 -32.10 -19.28
CA GLY A 485 -6.75 -33.13 -18.39
C GLY A 485 -5.52 -32.69 -17.59
N ALA A 486 -5.16 -33.47 -16.58
CA ALA A 486 -4.03 -33.16 -15.70
C ALA A 486 -2.68 -33.12 -16.44
N GLN A 487 -2.44 -34.04 -17.37
CA GLN A 487 -1.18 -34.14 -18.14
C GLN A 487 -0.85 -32.83 -18.86
N VAL A 488 -1.77 -32.32 -19.68
CA VAL A 488 -1.56 -31.13 -20.51
C VAL A 488 -1.45 -29.86 -19.66
N ALA A 489 -2.17 -29.79 -18.54
CA ALA A 489 -2.02 -28.70 -17.56
C ALA A 489 -0.69 -28.76 -16.80
N CYS A 490 -0.14 -29.95 -16.53
CA CYS A 490 1.17 -30.12 -15.90
C CYS A 490 2.33 -29.82 -16.87
N GLU A 491 2.17 -30.07 -18.17
CA GLU A 491 3.09 -29.58 -19.22
C GLU A 491 3.19 -28.05 -19.21
N ASP A 492 2.05 -27.37 -19.08
CA ASP A 492 2.00 -25.90 -19.04
C ASP A 492 2.58 -25.36 -17.73
N LEU A 493 2.28 -25.99 -16.59
CA LEU A 493 2.88 -25.62 -15.30
C LEU A 493 4.39 -25.84 -15.28
N ALA A 494 4.88 -26.93 -15.86
CA ALA A 494 6.31 -27.16 -16.02
C ALA A 494 6.94 -26.10 -16.95
N GLY A 495 6.23 -25.69 -18.01
CA GLY A 495 6.62 -24.60 -18.89
C GLY A 495 6.66 -23.22 -18.21
N ALA A 496 5.71 -22.94 -17.30
CA ALA A 496 5.70 -21.73 -16.50
C ALA A 496 6.85 -21.70 -15.47
N ILE A 497 7.17 -22.83 -14.82
CA ILE A 497 8.34 -22.96 -13.96
C ILE A 497 9.61 -22.71 -14.77
N ASP A 498 9.76 -23.35 -15.94
CA ASP A 498 10.91 -23.13 -16.83
C ASP A 498 11.02 -21.68 -17.33
N PHE A 499 9.89 -21.02 -17.61
CA PHE A 499 9.85 -19.60 -17.93
C PHE A 499 10.37 -18.75 -16.77
N ILE A 500 9.83 -18.90 -15.55
CA ILE A 500 10.27 -18.11 -14.38
C ILE A 500 11.75 -18.36 -14.10
N MET A 501 12.20 -19.62 -14.13
CA MET A 501 13.61 -19.97 -13.87
C MET A 501 14.58 -19.37 -14.89
N ARG A 502 14.19 -19.23 -16.17
CA ARG A 502 15.00 -18.56 -17.21
C ARG A 502 14.94 -17.04 -17.16
N HIS A 503 13.85 -16.46 -16.66
CA HIS A 503 13.61 -15.02 -16.62
C HIS A 503 13.76 -14.43 -15.21
N ALA A 504 14.33 -15.16 -14.25
CA ALA A 504 14.35 -14.79 -12.83
C ALA A 504 14.99 -13.42 -12.53
N GLU A 505 15.97 -13.00 -13.34
CA GLU A 505 16.60 -11.67 -13.25
C GLU A 505 15.67 -10.54 -13.73
N GLU A 506 14.96 -10.73 -14.86
CA GLU A 506 13.93 -9.81 -15.39
C GLU A 506 12.73 -9.68 -14.44
N LEU A 507 12.32 -10.82 -13.86
CA LEU A 507 11.22 -10.92 -12.91
C LEU A 507 11.62 -10.46 -11.49
N GLN A 508 12.93 -10.37 -11.21
CA GLN A 508 13.52 -10.06 -9.91
C GLN A 508 13.07 -11.02 -8.79
N VAL A 509 13.08 -12.32 -9.05
CA VAL A 509 12.65 -13.37 -8.10
C VAL A 509 13.79 -14.30 -7.70
N SER A 510 13.77 -14.83 -6.47
CA SER A 510 14.65 -15.93 -6.09
C SER A 510 14.19 -17.25 -6.73
N THR A 511 15.11 -17.98 -7.35
CA THR A 511 14.90 -19.36 -7.81
C THR A 511 15.05 -20.41 -6.71
N ASP A 512 15.69 -20.06 -5.59
CA ASP A 512 15.69 -20.88 -4.37
C ASP A 512 14.31 -20.86 -3.71
N ASP A 513 13.89 -22.03 -3.23
CA ASP A 513 12.79 -22.29 -2.30
C ASP A 513 11.38 -21.79 -2.69
N TYR A 514 11.09 -21.72 -3.99
CA TYR A 514 9.73 -21.44 -4.51
C TYR A 514 8.67 -22.45 -4.04
N SER A 515 7.39 -22.07 -4.08
CA SER A 515 6.25 -22.92 -3.70
C SER A 515 5.23 -23.11 -4.83
N LEU A 516 4.49 -24.22 -4.80
CA LEU A 516 3.35 -24.48 -5.70
C LEU A 516 2.05 -24.58 -4.90
N TRP A 517 1.05 -23.80 -5.29
CA TRP A 517 -0.25 -23.70 -4.65
C TRP A 517 -1.35 -24.09 -5.62
N GLY A 518 -2.52 -24.50 -5.13
CA GLY A 518 -3.71 -24.57 -5.98
C GLY A 518 -4.95 -25.12 -5.31
N GLY A 519 -6.10 -24.83 -5.90
CA GLY A 519 -7.41 -25.36 -5.50
C GLY A 519 -7.85 -26.51 -6.39
N SER A 520 -8.57 -27.50 -5.84
CA SER A 520 -9.31 -28.53 -6.59
C SER A 520 -8.50 -29.28 -7.66
N ALA A 521 -8.59 -28.89 -8.93
CA ALA A 521 -7.81 -29.45 -10.03
C ALA A 521 -6.35 -28.94 -10.04
N GLY A 522 -6.14 -27.64 -9.80
CA GLY A 522 -4.82 -27.03 -9.69
C GLY A 522 -4.01 -27.56 -8.51
N ALA A 523 -4.67 -27.91 -7.40
CA ALA A 523 -4.03 -28.64 -6.29
C ALA A 523 -3.36 -29.95 -6.74
N ARG A 524 -3.95 -30.64 -7.73
CA ARG A 524 -3.35 -31.87 -8.32
C ARG A 524 -2.16 -31.54 -9.21
N MET A 525 -2.19 -30.43 -9.95
CA MET A 525 -1.04 -29.96 -10.73
C MET A 525 0.17 -29.68 -9.81
N ALA A 526 -0.05 -28.95 -8.73
CA ALA A 526 0.97 -28.67 -7.71
C ALA A 526 1.55 -29.97 -7.10
N ALA A 527 0.69 -30.94 -6.74
CA ALA A 527 1.12 -32.24 -6.21
C ALA A 527 1.89 -33.11 -7.24
N TYR A 528 1.45 -33.12 -8.51
CA TYR A 528 2.12 -33.85 -9.58
C TYR A 528 3.50 -33.25 -9.93
N LEU A 529 3.62 -31.92 -9.99
CA LEU A 529 4.91 -31.25 -10.18
C LEU A 529 5.83 -31.42 -8.97
N GLY A 530 5.30 -31.39 -7.74
CA GLY A 530 6.06 -31.75 -6.54
C GLY A 530 6.62 -33.19 -6.62
N SER A 531 5.75 -34.17 -6.89
CA SER A 531 6.12 -35.59 -7.02
C SER A 531 7.20 -35.81 -8.10
N TYR A 532 6.96 -35.34 -9.32
CA TYR A 532 7.72 -35.77 -10.50
C TYR A 532 8.76 -34.75 -10.99
N GLY A 533 8.64 -33.48 -10.63
CA GLY A 533 9.44 -32.36 -11.13
C GLY A 533 9.13 -32.00 -12.58
N THR A 534 9.73 -30.92 -13.09
CA THR A 534 9.51 -30.44 -14.47
C THR A 534 9.85 -31.50 -15.52
N GLN A 535 10.90 -32.30 -15.26
CA GLN A 535 11.32 -33.41 -16.12
C GLN A 535 10.32 -34.57 -16.24
N GLY A 536 9.25 -34.58 -15.44
CA GLY A 536 8.12 -35.49 -15.63
C GLY A 536 7.19 -35.11 -16.79
N PHE A 537 7.28 -33.87 -17.27
CA PHE A 537 6.32 -33.28 -18.22
C PHE A 537 6.97 -32.59 -19.42
N ILE A 538 8.16 -32.00 -19.26
CA ILE A 538 8.93 -31.34 -20.33
C ILE A 538 10.41 -31.71 -20.30
N SER A 539 11.14 -31.40 -21.37
CA SER A 539 12.60 -31.65 -21.49
C SER A 539 13.48 -30.65 -20.72
N ALA A 540 13.07 -30.23 -19.52
CA ALA A 540 13.80 -29.29 -18.65
C ALA A 540 13.85 -29.81 -17.21
N VAL A 541 14.99 -29.61 -16.52
CA VAL A 541 15.24 -30.10 -15.16
C VAL A 541 15.47 -28.90 -14.25
N HIS A 542 14.48 -28.60 -13.40
CA HIS A 542 14.55 -27.53 -12.40
C HIS A 542 14.41 -28.09 -10.97
N PRO A 543 14.78 -27.33 -9.92
CA PRO A 543 14.50 -27.70 -8.55
C PRO A 543 13.01 -27.99 -8.33
N ARG A 544 12.69 -28.90 -7.39
CA ARG A 544 11.32 -29.04 -6.86
C ARG A 544 10.97 -27.81 -6.01
N PRO A 545 9.69 -27.46 -5.87
CA PRO A 545 9.30 -26.44 -4.89
C PRO A 545 9.63 -26.91 -3.48
N ALA A 546 9.96 -25.97 -2.59
CA ALA A 546 10.18 -26.23 -1.17
C ALA A 546 8.89 -26.58 -0.40
N THR A 547 7.72 -26.27 -0.97
CA THR A 547 6.40 -26.56 -0.37
C THR A 547 5.33 -26.70 -1.44
N VAL A 548 4.37 -27.61 -1.20
CA VAL A 548 3.13 -27.76 -1.99
C VAL A 548 1.92 -27.44 -1.10
N VAL A 549 1.07 -26.52 -1.55
CA VAL A 549 -0.16 -26.12 -0.83
C VAL A 549 -1.39 -26.59 -1.60
N MET A 550 -2.24 -27.38 -0.96
CA MET A 550 -3.35 -28.09 -1.60
C MET A 550 -4.70 -27.70 -1.00
N GLY A 551 -5.47 -26.89 -1.72
CA GLY A 551 -6.86 -26.58 -1.41
C GLY A 551 -7.82 -27.65 -1.94
N TYR A 552 -8.65 -28.20 -1.06
CA TYR A 552 -9.93 -28.87 -1.33
C TYR A 552 -9.92 -29.75 -2.59
N THR A 553 -9.06 -30.76 -2.60
CA THR A 553 -8.99 -31.74 -3.70
C THR A 553 -9.21 -33.16 -3.20
N GLY A 554 -9.55 -34.07 -4.11
CA GLY A 554 -9.45 -35.51 -3.86
C GLY A 554 -8.20 -36.04 -4.56
N HIS A 555 -7.10 -36.22 -3.84
CA HIS A 555 -5.87 -36.81 -4.38
C HIS A 555 -5.29 -37.82 -3.39
N SER A 556 -5.22 -39.08 -3.81
CA SER A 556 -4.73 -40.21 -3.00
C SER A 556 -3.23 -40.42 -3.10
N ASP A 557 -2.63 -39.98 -4.20
CA ASP A 557 -1.35 -40.48 -4.67
C ASP A 557 -0.19 -39.69 -4.06
N TYR A 558 0.92 -40.37 -3.81
CA TYR A 558 2.09 -39.79 -3.17
C TYR A 558 3.32 -40.64 -3.47
N THR A 559 4.50 -40.03 -3.36
CA THR A 559 5.81 -40.63 -3.62
C THR A 559 6.77 -40.34 -2.46
N ARG A 560 8.02 -40.79 -2.56
CA ARG A 560 9.11 -40.36 -1.65
C ARG A 560 9.76 -39.03 -2.05
N ASN A 561 9.28 -38.41 -3.12
CA ASN A 561 9.81 -37.16 -3.67
C ASN A 561 8.87 -35.97 -3.44
N ASP A 562 7.69 -36.19 -2.83
CA ASP A 562 6.73 -35.13 -2.54
C ASP A 562 7.35 -34.11 -1.58
N PRO A 563 7.25 -32.79 -1.88
CA PRO A 563 7.67 -31.74 -0.96
C PRO A 563 6.82 -31.72 0.32
N PRO A 564 7.29 -31.00 1.37
CA PRO A 564 6.46 -30.61 2.49
C PRO A 564 5.10 -30.09 2.04
N THR A 565 4.01 -30.63 2.59
CA THR A 565 2.66 -30.41 2.06
C THR A 565 1.70 -29.79 3.08
N TYR A 566 1.17 -28.61 2.79
CA TYR A 566 0.06 -28.02 3.54
C TYR A 566 -1.28 -28.35 2.86
N VAL A 567 -2.27 -28.83 3.61
CA VAL A 567 -3.59 -29.19 3.05
C VAL A 567 -4.72 -28.50 3.79
N VAL A 568 -5.61 -27.83 3.06
CA VAL A 568 -6.85 -27.23 3.58
C VAL A 568 -8.07 -27.82 2.87
N ILE A 569 -9.14 -28.14 3.60
CA ILE A 569 -10.42 -28.58 3.02
C ILE A 569 -11.59 -28.30 3.95
N GLY A 570 -12.79 -28.09 3.40
CA GLY A 570 -14.03 -27.98 4.17
C GLY A 570 -14.59 -29.33 4.58
N ASP A 571 -15.34 -29.40 5.68
CA ASP A 571 -16.08 -30.61 6.07
C ASP A 571 -17.40 -30.81 5.31
N ASN A 572 -17.92 -29.75 4.68
CA ASN A 572 -19.13 -29.72 3.85
C ASN A 572 -18.77 -29.62 2.35
N ASP A 573 -17.63 -30.20 1.97
CA ASP A 573 -17.18 -30.30 0.59
C ASP A 573 -17.88 -31.49 -0.12
N ALA A 574 -18.71 -31.17 -1.11
CA ALA A 574 -19.47 -32.16 -1.90
C ALA A 574 -18.75 -32.65 -3.16
N ILE A 575 -17.54 -32.13 -3.45
CA ILE A 575 -16.76 -32.44 -4.66
C ILE A 575 -15.46 -33.17 -4.30
N ALA A 576 -14.80 -32.79 -3.21
CA ALA A 576 -13.55 -33.37 -2.73
C ALA A 576 -13.71 -34.01 -1.34
N SER A 577 -13.10 -35.19 -1.16
CA SER A 577 -13.21 -35.94 0.09
C SER A 577 -12.11 -35.58 1.09
N ALA A 578 -12.51 -34.94 2.19
CA ALA A 578 -11.66 -34.68 3.35
C ALA A 578 -11.04 -35.95 3.96
N SER A 579 -11.69 -37.13 3.83
CA SER A 579 -11.12 -38.38 4.34
C SER A 579 -9.98 -38.92 3.45
N VAL A 580 -10.05 -38.71 2.13
CA VAL A 580 -8.96 -39.05 1.19
C VAL A 580 -7.72 -38.21 1.49
N MET A 581 -7.88 -36.89 1.59
CA MET A 581 -6.75 -35.99 1.88
C MET A 581 -6.15 -36.20 3.26
N ARG A 582 -6.98 -36.42 4.30
CA ARG A 582 -6.51 -36.78 5.64
C ARG A 582 -5.68 -38.08 5.62
N GLN A 583 -6.04 -39.04 4.76
CA GLN A 583 -5.25 -40.26 4.61
C GLN A 583 -3.96 -40.03 3.80
N ARG A 584 -3.97 -39.20 2.75
CA ARG A 584 -2.72 -38.83 2.04
C ARG A 584 -1.72 -38.13 2.97
N VAL A 585 -2.16 -37.19 3.80
CA VAL A 585 -1.28 -36.51 4.78
C VAL A 585 -0.69 -37.51 5.79
N LYS A 586 -1.51 -38.43 6.35
CA LYS A 586 -0.99 -39.53 7.19
C LYS A 586 0.04 -40.40 6.47
N ASN A 587 -0.17 -40.66 5.17
CA ASN A 587 0.75 -41.48 4.39
C ASN A 587 2.10 -40.77 4.15
N LEU A 588 2.10 -39.46 3.89
CA LEU A 588 3.31 -38.61 3.80
C LEU A 588 4.08 -38.60 5.12
N GLN A 589 3.39 -38.31 6.23
CA GLN A 589 3.96 -38.34 7.58
C GLN A 589 4.59 -39.71 7.89
N ALA A 590 3.92 -40.81 7.53
CA ALA A 590 4.39 -42.17 7.75
C ALA A 590 5.64 -42.56 6.92
N ILE A 591 6.01 -41.80 5.88
CA ILE A 591 7.26 -41.98 5.13
C ILE A 591 8.33 -40.92 5.42
N GLY A 592 8.06 -40.00 6.37
CA GLY A 592 9.00 -38.99 6.85
C GLY A 592 8.92 -37.62 6.14
N ILE A 593 7.85 -37.36 5.40
CA ILE A 593 7.59 -36.05 4.76
C ILE A 593 6.68 -35.24 5.69
N ASP A 594 7.10 -34.03 6.05
CA ASP A 594 6.27 -33.14 6.87
C ASP A 594 5.03 -32.70 6.07
N ALA A 595 3.86 -32.83 6.70
CA ALA A 595 2.60 -32.50 6.06
C ALA A 595 1.53 -32.20 7.11
N GLU A 596 0.75 -31.16 6.85
CA GLU A 596 -0.33 -30.71 7.72
C GLU A 596 -1.71 -30.89 7.07
N PHE A 597 -2.73 -31.09 7.89
CA PHE A 597 -4.11 -31.29 7.45
C PHE A 597 -5.08 -30.45 8.27
N HIS A 598 -5.65 -29.43 7.64
CA HIS A 598 -6.56 -28.47 8.23
C HIS A 598 -7.97 -28.68 7.69
N LEU A 599 -8.95 -28.81 8.60
CA LEU A 599 -10.35 -29.04 8.28
C LEU A 599 -11.20 -27.88 8.78
N PHE A 600 -11.90 -27.20 7.87
CA PHE A 600 -12.69 -26.03 8.19
C PHE A 600 -14.20 -26.36 8.28
N PRO A 601 -14.87 -26.04 9.42
CA PRO A 601 -16.24 -26.45 9.68
C PRO A 601 -17.28 -25.63 8.91
N ASN A 602 -18.32 -26.32 8.43
CA ASN A 602 -19.42 -25.82 7.58
C ASN A 602 -18.99 -25.31 6.19
N LEU A 603 -17.74 -25.52 5.78
CA LEU A 603 -17.15 -24.93 4.58
C LEU A 603 -17.35 -25.81 3.33
N ARG A 604 -17.61 -25.16 2.19
CA ARG A 604 -17.91 -25.81 0.89
C ARG A 604 -16.73 -25.65 -0.08
N HIS A 605 -16.69 -26.45 -1.15
CA HIS A 605 -15.61 -26.48 -2.15
C HIS A 605 -15.29 -25.11 -2.77
N GLY A 606 -14.04 -24.88 -3.16
CA GLY A 606 -13.66 -23.73 -3.99
C GLY A 606 -13.89 -22.39 -3.31
N PHE A 607 -13.37 -22.21 -2.10
CA PHE A 607 -13.61 -21.05 -1.24
C PHE A 607 -12.61 -19.89 -1.42
N GLY A 608 -11.58 -20.03 -2.25
CA GLY A 608 -10.58 -18.99 -2.49
C GLY A 608 -9.86 -18.58 -1.19
N LEU A 609 -9.79 -17.27 -0.91
CA LEU A 609 -9.26 -16.73 0.36
C LEU A 609 -10.14 -17.03 1.60
N GLY A 610 -11.34 -17.58 1.45
CA GLY A 610 -12.20 -17.95 2.58
C GLY A 610 -12.75 -16.77 3.40
N ILE A 611 -12.61 -15.52 2.95
CA ILE A 611 -13.05 -14.31 3.66
C ILE A 611 -14.56 -14.38 3.95
N GLY A 612 -14.96 -14.14 5.19
CA GLY A 612 -16.32 -14.30 5.71
C GLY A 612 -16.70 -15.74 6.05
N THR A 613 -15.72 -16.66 6.16
CA THR A 613 -15.94 -18.08 6.46
C THR A 613 -14.98 -18.61 7.53
N SER A 614 -15.13 -19.87 7.93
CA SER A 614 -14.25 -20.55 8.88
C SER A 614 -12.80 -20.79 8.40
N ALA A 615 -12.47 -20.42 7.16
CA ALA A 615 -11.12 -20.47 6.59
C ALA A 615 -10.47 -19.09 6.39
N GLU A 616 -11.09 -17.98 6.83
CA GLU A 616 -10.49 -16.65 6.68
C GLU A 616 -9.09 -16.60 7.34
N GLY A 617 -8.06 -16.23 6.57
CA GLY A 617 -6.68 -16.18 7.05
C GLY A 617 -5.85 -17.46 6.79
N TRP A 618 -6.45 -18.53 6.23
CA TRP A 618 -5.74 -19.79 5.96
C TRP A 618 -4.47 -19.64 5.12
N GLU A 619 -4.43 -18.61 4.27
CA GLU A 619 -3.31 -18.30 3.40
C GLU A 619 -2.06 -17.88 4.20
N LYS A 620 -2.24 -17.25 5.38
CA LYS A 620 -1.15 -16.83 6.27
C LYS A 620 -0.53 -18.02 6.99
N ASP A 621 -1.36 -18.96 7.44
CA ASP A 621 -0.88 -20.21 8.05
C ASP A 621 -0.15 -21.08 7.01
N ALA A 622 -0.60 -21.07 5.75
CA ALA A 622 0.08 -21.72 4.64
C ALA A 622 1.43 -21.06 4.27
N VAL A 623 1.52 -19.72 4.33
CA VAL A 623 2.80 -18.99 4.24
C VAL A 623 3.72 -19.36 5.40
N ALA A 624 3.23 -19.35 6.65
CA ALA A 624 4.01 -19.73 7.83
C ALA A 624 4.45 -21.21 7.79
N PHE A 625 3.73 -22.09 7.08
CA PHE A 625 4.20 -23.44 6.75
C PHE A 625 5.34 -23.42 5.74
N TRP A 626 5.22 -22.65 4.65
CA TRP A 626 6.25 -22.51 3.62
C TRP A 626 7.55 -21.88 4.16
N GLU A 627 7.45 -20.87 5.03
CA GLU A 627 8.61 -20.20 5.65
C GLU A 627 9.54 -21.14 6.42
N LYS A 628 9.03 -22.27 6.95
CA LYS A 628 9.85 -23.33 7.56
C LYS A 628 10.93 -23.89 6.62
N TYR A 629 10.72 -23.74 5.31
CA TYR A 629 11.54 -24.31 4.23
C TYR A 629 12.23 -23.24 3.36
N ILE A 630 11.98 -21.94 3.62
CA ILE A 630 12.70 -20.86 2.94
C ILE A 630 14.08 -20.70 3.57
N SER A 631 15.11 -21.12 2.84
CA SER A 631 16.49 -21.07 3.32
C SER A 631 17.06 -19.66 3.24
N ARG A 632 16.88 -18.89 4.33
CA ARG A 632 17.79 -17.78 4.63
C ARG A 632 19.20 -18.36 4.86
N LYS A 633 19.99 -18.43 3.79
CA LYS A 633 21.43 -18.69 3.84
C LYS A 633 22.05 -17.67 4.81
N LYS A 634 22.62 -18.17 5.90
CA LYS A 634 23.16 -17.38 7.03
C LYS A 634 24.43 -16.64 6.68
#